data_AF-A0A7J2T7Z2-F1
#
_entry.id   AF-A0A7J2T7Z2-F1
#
_cell.length_a   1.000
_cell.length_b   1.000
_cell.length_c   1.000
_cell.angle_alpha   90.00
_cell.angle_beta   90.00
_cell.angle_gamma   90.00
#
_symmetry.space_group_name_H-M   'P 1'
#
loop_
_entity.id
_entity.type
_entity.pdbx_description
1 polymer ?
#
loop_
_entity_poly.entity_id
_entity_poly.type
_entity_poly.pdbx_seq_one_letter_code
_entity_poly.pdbx_strand_id
1 'polypeptide(L)'
;MRLRWLSDTSLVVSMRLLVTCDMGFERELMRELVELSGARITSVLSGRVFAEVSSSMLANVFRSRIANNIYGLLVVEENVRSLDDVYRVVKGIDFATLIEPSQSFAIRSERIGVHSFTSIDIGRVAGQAVIDSYMQARGVRLRVDLGEPDVEIYTELNGSRLIVALSLTRVSLHVRGYKVFAHPAGLKNTIACAMLRIAEWRPGEGLYDPMCGGGTIVIEAALQAKGVEVPCIARRNIDWGVLARVFPEAVEDLEKLCSRGVAEGERIHVGVDINPVFVEGAVVNAKSAGVDDATLFSVGNSIAFTPKLKELEGEFGVSFAVAVFNPPYGYRMKPGALGRLYKEILSALMNSGFSTVVFITSAIRVSEAVLQELRFTEVDRLKVVHGALPSIVYRLKF
;
A
#
# COMPACT_ATOMS: atom_id res chain seq x y z
N MET A 1 -21.31 -20.08 -4.74
CA MET A 1 -20.87 -20.92 -3.59
C MET A 1 -21.29 -20.19 -2.31
N ARG A 2 -22.38 -20.64 -1.66
CA ARG A 2 -22.98 -19.96 -0.48
C ARG A 2 -22.09 -20.13 0.76
N LEU A 3 -21.95 -19.08 1.57
CA LEU A 3 -21.14 -19.01 2.79
C LEU A 3 -21.53 -20.14 3.78
N ARG A 4 -20.58 -21.01 4.14
CA ARG A 4 -20.74 -22.13 5.10
C ARG A 4 -19.86 -22.01 6.36
N TRP A 5 -19.16 -20.89 6.54
CA TRP A 5 -18.03 -20.81 7.47
C TRP A 5 -18.37 -20.35 8.90
N LEU A 6 -19.62 -19.93 9.16
CA LEU A 6 -20.04 -19.48 10.49
C LEU A 6 -20.59 -20.60 11.39
N SER A 7 -20.57 -21.87 10.96
CA SER A 7 -21.29 -22.95 11.66
C SER A 7 -20.50 -24.23 11.95
N ASP A 8 -19.16 -24.27 11.82
CA ASP A 8 -18.41 -25.52 12.07
C ASP A 8 -17.19 -25.31 12.99
N THR A 9 -17.28 -25.87 14.19
CA THR A 9 -16.35 -25.68 15.33
C THR A 9 -15.19 -26.68 15.40
N SER A 10 -14.69 -27.24 14.29
CA SER A 10 -13.57 -28.20 14.35
C SER A 10 -12.61 -28.23 13.15
N LEU A 11 -12.68 -27.25 12.24
CA LEU A 11 -11.71 -27.07 11.16
C LEU A 11 -11.03 -25.71 11.34
N VAL A 12 -9.73 -25.61 11.07
CA VAL A 12 -9.03 -24.32 11.01
C VAL A 12 -9.83 -23.40 10.08
N VAL A 13 -10.52 -22.40 10.65
CA VAL A 13 -11.40 -21.52 9.89
C VAL A 13 -10.51 -20.66 9.01
N SER A 14 -10.53 -20.94 7.70
CA SER A 14 -9.79 -20.17 6.71
C SER A 14 -10.69 -19.04 6.19
N MET A 15 -10.17 -17.83 6.23
CA MET A 15 -10.83 -16.61 5.80
C MET A 15 -10.41 -16.28 4.38
N ARG A 16 -11.39 -15.98 3.54
CA ARG A 16 -11.14 -15.48 2.18
C ARG A 16 -11.03 -13.97 2.25
N LEU A 17 -9.92 -13.44 1.76
CA LEU A 17 -9.62 -12.02 1.74
C LEU A 17 -9.50 -11.52 0.30
N LEU A 18 -9.92 -10.28 0.09
CA LEU A 18 -9.44 -9.45 -1.00
C LEU A 18 -8.51 -8.39 -0.38
N VAL A 19 -7.27 -8.36 -0.83
CA VAL A 19 -6.30 -7.33 -0.45
C VAL A 19 -5.94 -6.53 -1.69
N THR A 20 -6.06 -5.21 -1.61
CA THR A 20 -5.76 -4.32 -2.73
C THR A 20 -4.38 -3.70 -2.61
N CYS A 21 -3.75 -3.36 -3.73
CA CYS A 21 -2.50 -2.59 -3.79
C CYS A 21 -2.49 -1.68 -5.02
N ASP A 22 -1.47 -0.84 -5.15
CA ASP A 22 -1.25 -0.07 -6.37
C ASP A 22 -0.91 -1.02 -7.54
N MET A 23 -1.43 -0.72 -8.73
CA MET A 23 -1.31 -1.59 -9.91
C MET A 23 0.16 -1.82 -10.29
N GLY A 24 0.53 -3.08 -10.53
CA GLY A 24 1.89 -3.53 -10.83
C GLY A 24 2.66 -4.05 -9.62
N PHE A 25 2.20 -3.81 -8.39
CA PHE A 25 2.83 -4.31 -7.17
C PHE A 25 2.18 -5.57 -6.59
N GLU A 26 1.28 -6.22 -7.33
CA GLU A 26 0.54 -7.40 -6.87
C GLU A 26 1.48 -8.54 -6.49
N ARG A 27 2.57 -8.73 -7.26
CA ARG A 27 3.59 -9.76 -6.97
C ARG A 27 4.28 -9.51 -5.63
N GLU A 28 4.59 -8.26 -5.30
CA GLU A 28 5.25 -7.91 -4.04
C GLU A 28 4.28 -8.01 -2.87
N LEU A 29 3.02 -7.62 -3.05
CA LEU A 29 1.96 -7.85 -2.07
C LEU A 29 1.78 -9.35 -1.80
N MET A 30 1.70 -10.19 -2.83
CA MET A 30 1.56 -11.64 -2.66
C MET A 30 2.68 -12.23 -1.81
N ARG A 31 3.93 -11.86 -2.09
CA ARG A 31 5.11 -12.31 -1.32
C ARG A 31 5.01 -11.88 0.13
N GLU A 32 4.69 -10.61 0.37
CA GLU A 32 4.54 -10.06 1.72
C GLU A 32 3.41 -10.75 2.50
N LEU A 33 2.26 -11.02 1.88
CA LEU A 33 1.16 -11.74 2.52
C LEU A 33 1.54 -13.19 2.88
N VAL A 34 2.24 -13.89 1.99
CA VAL A 34 2.73 -15.25 2.26
C VAL A 34 3.72 -15.24 3.43
N GLU A 35 4.68 -14.33 3.43
CA GLU A 35 5.70 -14.20 4.48
C GLU A 35 5.11 -13.84 5.85
N LEU A 36 4.16 -12.90 5.89
CA LEU A 36 3.60 -12.41 7.14
C LEU A 36 2.58 -13.38 7.75
N SER A 37 1.70 -13.95 6.92
CA SER A 37 0.52 -14.66 7.41
C SER A 37 0.42 -16.12 6.96
N GLY A 38 1.37 -16.62 6.18
CA GLY A 38 1.27 -17.94 5.54
C GLY A 38 0.10 -18.03 4.54
N ALA A 39 -0.31 -16.88 3.96
CA ALA A 39 -1.46 -16.80 3.09
C ALA A 39 -1.36 -17.74 1.89
N ARG A 40 -2.46 -18.41 1.53
CA ARG A 40 -2.58 -19.11 0.25
C ARG A 40 -3.19 -18.18 -0.78
N ILE A 41 -2.41 -17.78 -1.79
CA ILE A 41 -2.92 -16.94 -2.88
C ILE A 41 -3.82 -17.78 -3.79
N THR A 42 -5.06 -17.33 -3.99
CA THR A 42 -6.08 -18.04 -4.78
C THR A 42 -6.20 -17.50 -6.20
N SER A 43 -6.09 -16.18 -6.37
CA SER A 43 -6.08 -15.53 -7.68
C SER A 43 -5.56 -14.09 -7.57
N VAL A 44 -5.23 -13.50 -8.71
CA VAL A 44 -4.70 -12.13 -8.80
C VAL A 44 -5.37 -11.44 -9.97
N LEU A 45 -5.75 -10.18 -9.77
CA LEU A 45 -6.18 -9.24 -10.81
C LEU A 45 -5.40 -7.95 -10.64
N SER A 46 -5.51 -7.03 -11.60
CA SER A 46 -4.83 -5.75 -11.49
C SER A 46 -5.24 -5.00 -10.21
N GLY A 47 -4.26 -4.72 -9.36
CA GLY A 47 -4.38 -4.09 -8.04
C GLY A 47 -5.05 -4.95 -6.96
N ARG A 48 -5.29 -6.24 -7.19
CA ARG A 48 -6.14 -7.10 -6.34
C ARG A 48 -5.52 -8.48 -6.14
N VAL A 49 -5.28 -8.85 -4.90
CA VAL A 49 -4.79 -10.18 -4.50
C VAL A 49 -5.87 -10.86 -3.67
N PHE A 50 -6.32 -12.03 -4.13
CA PHE A 50 -7.27 -12.86 -3.40
C PHE A 50 -6.51 -13.92 -2.63
N ALA A 51 -6.70 -13.99 -1.33
CA ALA A 51 -5.96 -14.85 -0.45
C ALA A 51 -6.88 -15.63 0.51
N GLU A 52 -6.38 -16.77 0.97
CA GLU A 52 -6.95 -17.50 2.10
C GLU A 52 -5.95 -17.51 3.25
N VAL A 53 -6.43 -17.17 4.45
CA VAL A 53 -5.60 -17.02 5.65
C VAL A 53 -6.30 -17.69 6.83
N SER A 54 -5.56 -18.39 7.69
CA SER A 54 -6.11 -18.88 8.97
C SER A 54 -6.63 -17.71 9.80
N SER A 55 -7.75 -17.89 10.51
CA SER A 55 -8.30 -16.87 11.41
C SER A 55 -7.25 -16.30 12.38
N SER A 56 -6.45 -17.19 12.99
CA SER A 56 -5.34 -16.87 13.89
C SER A 56 -4.20 -16.07 13.25
N MET A 57 -4.13 -15.99 11.93
CA MET A 57 -3.10 -15.24 11.20
C MET A 57 -3.63 -13.95 10.58
N LEU A 58 -4.92 -13.61 10.77
CA LEU A 58 -5.53 -12.42 10.18
C LEU A 58 -4.83 -11.13 10.63
N ALA A 59 -4.46 -11.01 11.92
CA ALA A 59 -3.74 -9.85 12.44
C ALA A 59 -2.42 -9.58 11.68
N ASN A 60 -1.75 -10.64 11.21
CA ASN A 60 -0.50 -10.51 10.46
C ASN A 60 -0.71 -9.90 9.06
N VAL A 61 -1.89 -10.03 8.46
CA VAL A 61 -2.21 -9.40 7.17
C VAL A 61 -2.15 -7.87 7.27
N PHE A 62 -2.61 -7.31 8.40
CA PHE A 62 -2.59 -5.86 8.64
C PHE A 62 -1.19 -5.27 8.78
N ARG A 63 -0.16 -6.11 9.02
CA ARG A 63 1.24 -5.70 9.06
C ARG A 63 1.80 -5.38 7.67
N SER A 64 1.08 -5.74 6.61
CA SER A 64 1.48 -5.47 5.23
C SER A 64 1.76 -3.99 5.00
N ARG A 65 2.97 -3.70 4.49
CA ARG A 65 3.37 -2.35 4.12
C ARG A 65 2.94 -1.98 2.70
N ILE A 66 2.57 -2.95 1.87
CA ILE A 66 2.15 -2.76 0.47
C ILE A 66 0.62 -2.70 0.32
N ALA A 67 -0.14 -3.33 1.22
CA ALA A 67 -1.60 -3.34 1.15
C ALA A 67 -2.19 -1.93 1.25
N ASN A 68 -3.17 -1.65 0.40
CA ASN A 68 -4.00 -0.45 0.41
C ASN A 68 -5.26 -0.65 1.26
N ASN A 69 -6.02 -1.72 1.04
CA ASN A 69 -7.23 -2.03 1.81
C ASN A 69 -7.35 -3.54 1.96
N ILE A 70 -7.93 -3.98 3.08
CA ILE A 70 -8.15 -5.39 3.40
C ILE A 70 -9.65 -5.61 3.55
N TYR A 71 -10.19 -6.57 2.81
CA TYR A 71 -11.61 -6.91 2.81
C TYR A 71 -11.82 -8.39 3.11
N GLY A 72 -12.83 -8.70 3.94
CA GLY A 72 -13.36 -10.04 4.11
C GLY A 72 -14.29 -10.39 2.94
N LEU A 73 -13.91 -11.35 2.10
CA LEU A 73 -14.60 -11.67 0.86
C LEU A 73 -15.92 -12.42 1.13
N LEU A 74 -17.05 -11.82 0.75
CA LEU A 74 -18.38 -12.42 0.94
C LEU A 74 -18.78 -13.24 -0.29
N VAL A 75 -18.66 -12.65 -1.47
CA VAL A 75 -19.05 -13.26 -2.74
C VAL A 75 -18.13 -12.81 -3.87
N VAL A 76 -17.83 -13.74 -4.77
CA VAL A 76 -17.36 -13.46 -6.14
C VAL A 76 -18.30 -14.18 -7.07
N GLU A 77 -18.95 -13.44 -7.96
CA GLU A 77 -19.90 -13.95 -8.95
C GLU A 77 -19.46 -13.56 -10.35
N GLU A 78 -19.56 -14.49 -11.29
CA GLU A 78 -19.22 -14.27 -12.69
C GLU A 78 -20.49 -14.02 -13.52
N ASN A 79 -20.33 -13.51 -14.74
CA ASN A 79 -21.44 -13.27 -15.68
C ASN A 79 -22.54 -12.32 -15.18
N VAL A 80 -22.22 -11.40 -14.27
CA VAL A 80 -23.11 -10.31 -13.84
C VAL A 80 -23.15 -9.24 -14.92
N ARG A 81 -24.31 -8.98 -15.52
CA ARG A 81 -24.46 -8.09 -16.69
C ARG A 81 -25.41 -6.94 -16.48
N SER A 82 -26.24 -7.00 -15.44
CA SER A 82 -27.27 -6.00 -15.15
C SER A 82 -27.29 -5.61 -13.68
N LEU A 83 -27.94 -4.50 -13.38
CA LEU A 83 -28.21 -4.09 -12.00
C LEU A 83 -29.11 -5.10 -11.26
N ASP A 84 -30.03 -5.77 -11.97
CA ASP A 84 -30.86 -6.83 -11.38
C ASP A 84 -30.02 -8.04 -10.96
N ASP A 85 -28.98 -8.38 -11.72
CA ASP A 85 -28.01 -9.41 -11.32
C ASP A 85 -27.28 -8.99 -10.04
N VAL A 86 -26.79 -7.74 -9.98
CA VAL A 86 -26.15 -7.19 -8.76
C VAL A 86 -27.10 -7.30 -7.58
N TYR A 87 -28.35 -6.85 -7.72
CA TYR A 87 -29.36 -6.93 -6.66
C TYR A 87 -29.54 -8.36 -6.17
N ARG A 88 -29.75 -9.31 -7.09
CA ARG A 88 -29.99 -10.73 -6.74
C ARG A 88 -28.80 -11.34 -6.01
N VAL A 89 -27.58 -11.07 -6.47
CA VAL A 89 -26.36 -11.60 -5.84
C VAL A 89 -26.18 -11.02 -4.44
N VAL A 90 -26.27 -9.70 -4.30
CA VAL A 90 -26.09 -9.03 -2.99
C VAL A 90 -27.19 -9.45 -2.01
N LYS A 91 -28.46 -9.49 -2.45
CA LYS A 91 -29.59 -9.89 -1.60
C LYS A 91 -29.46 -11.32 -1.07
N GLY A 92 -28.75 -12.19 -1.80
CA GLY A 92 -28.51 -13.57 -1.38
C GLY A 92 -27.51 -13.73 -0.23
N ILE A 93 -26.86 -12.65 0.23
CA ILE A 93 -25.90 -12.66 1.33
C ILE A 93 -26.64 -12.44 2.66
N ASP A 94 -26.28 -13.23 3.69
CA ASP A 94 -26.79 -13.05 5.04
C ASP A 94 -25.99 -11.97 5.80
N PHE A 95 -26.46 -10.73 5.72
CA PHE A 95 -25.87 -9.60 6.44
C PHE A 95 -26.20 -9.59 7.93
N ALA A 96 -27.10 -10.45 8.40
CA ALA A 96 -27.54 -10.46 9.79
C ALA A 96 -26.49 -11.02 10.76
N THR A 97 -25.42 -11.60 10.22
CA THR A 97 -24.22 -12.04 10.94
C THR A 97 -23.13 -10.97 10.97
N LEU A 98 -23.25 -9.92 10.14
CA LEU A 98 -22.21 -8.91 9.90
C LEU A 98 -22.59 -7.54 10.48
N ILE A 99 -23.88 -7.22 10.52
CA ILE A 99 -24.41 -5.90 10.89
C ILE A 99 -25.41 -6.05 12.03
N GLU A 100 -25.24 -5.28 13.11
CA GLU A 100 -26.22 -5.19 14.19
C GLU A 100 -27.44 -4.35 13.81
N PRO A 101 -28.63 -4.59 14.39
CA PRO A 101 -29.84 -3.82 14.05
C PRO A 101 -29.73 -2.32 14.30
N SER A 102 -28.91 -1.92 15.28
CA SER A 102 -28.63 -0.52 15.64
C SER A 102 -27.57 0.14 14.76
N GLN A 103 -26.80 -0.65 14.01
CA GLN A 103 -25.70 -0.17 13.19
C GLN A 103 -26.19 0.39 11.86
N SER A 104 -25.48 1.40 11.39
CA SER A 104 -25.59 1.94 10.05
C SER A 104 -24.64 1.27 9.08
N PHE A 105 -24.93 1.35 7.79
CA PHE A 105 -24.03 0.85 6.76
C PHE A 105 -23.93 1.78 5.54
N ALA A 106 -22.86 1.59 4.77
CA ALA A 106 -22.71 2.17 3.44
C ALA A 106 -22.27 1.12 2.42
N ILE A 107 -22.58 1.39 1.15
CA ILE A 107 -21.94 0.70 0.03
C ILE A 107 -20.86 1.60 -0.57
N ARG A 108 -19.66 1.05 -0.74
CA ARG A 108 -18.64 1.62 -1.64
C ARG A 108 -18.60 0.79 -2.90
N SER A 109 -18.77 1.45 -4.04
CA SER A 109 -18.87 0.77 -5.32
C SER A 109 -17.78 1.23 -6.27
N GLU A 110 -17.06 0.25 -6.83
CA GLU A 110 -16.14 0.45 -7.95
C GLU A 110 -16.69 -0.17 -9.23
N ARG A 111 -16.36 0.46 -10.36
CA ARG A 111 -16.75 -0.01 -11.69
C ARG A 111 -15.54 0.04 -12.61
N ILE A 112 -15.15 -1.11 -13.14
CA ILE A 112 -14.03 -1.26 -14.05
C ILE A 112 -14.52 -1.87 -15.37
N GLY A 113 -14.25 -1.18 -16.47
CA GLY A 113 -14.69 -1.58 -17.82
C GLY A 113 -15.83 -0.70 -18.34
N VAL A 114 -16.62 -1.25 -19.27
CA VAL A 114 -17.70 -0.53 -19.96
C VAL A 114 -19.03 -1.15 -19.59
N HIS A 115 -19.95 -0.31 -19.10
CA HIS A 115 -21.30 -0.69 -18.68
C HIS A 115 -22.28 0.44 -19.03
N SER A 116 -23.57 0.12 -19.13
CA SER A 116 -24.63 1.11 -19.34
C SER A 116 -25.09 1.82 -18.06
N PHE A 117 -24.45 1.54 -16.92
CA PHE A 117 -24.76 2.08 -15.60
C PHE A 117 -23.48 2.45 -14.86
N THR A 118 -23.61 3.30 -13.84
CA THR A 118 -22.48 3.87 -13.09
C THR A 118 -22.16 3.08 -11.82
N SER A 119 -21.03 3.39 -11.16
CA SER A 119 -20.75 2.87 -9.82
C SER A 119 -21.77 3.34 -8.79
N ILE A 120 -22.35 4.53 -8.97
CA ILE A 120 -23.42 5.05 -8.11
C ILE A 120 -24.68 4.19 -8.24
N ASP A 121 -25.02 3.76 -9.46
CA ASP A 121 -26.16 2.86 -9.70
C ASP A 121 -25.95 1.49 -9.05
N ILE A 122 -24.74 0.93 -9.14
CA ILE A 122 -24.35 -0.30 -8.45
C ILE A 122 -24.55 -0.12 -6.94
N GLY A 123 -24.03 0.96 -6.36
CA GLY A 123 -24.12 1.23 -4.93
C GLY A 123 -25.55 1.38 -4.43
N ARG A 124 -26.40 2.08 -5.19
CA ARG A 124 -27.83 2.20 -4.89
C ARG A 124 -28.54 0.85 -4.85
N VAL A 125 -28.30 0.02 -5.87
CA VAL A 125 -28.98 -1.27 -6.03
C VAL A 125 -28.48 -2.30 -5.02
N ALA A 126 -27.17 -2.35 -4.78
CA ALA A 126 -26.57 -3.16 -3.72
C ALA A 126 -27.06 -2.71 -2.33
N GLY A 127 -27.16 -1.41 -2.08
CA GLY A 127 -27.65 -0.88 -0.81
C GLY A 127 -29.10 -1.28 -0.54
N GLN A 128 -29.96 -1.22 -1.55
CA GLN A 128 -31.33 -1.72 -1.44
C GLN A 128 -31.36 -3.23 -1.19
N ALA A 129 -30.50 -4.00 -1.85
CA ALA A 129 -30.39 -5.45 -1.66
C ALA A 129 -29.96 -5.83 -0.23
N VAL A 130 -29.03 -5.09 0.38
CA VAL A 130 -28.64 -5.26 1.80
C VAL A 130 -29.84 -5.03 2.70
N ILE A 131 -30.57 -3.93 2.50
CA ILE A 131 -31.73 -3.59 3.33
C ILE A 131 -32.81 -4.67 3.21
N ASP A 132 -33.14 -5.11 2.00
CA ASP A 132 -34.18 -6.10 1.78
C ASP A 132 -33.79 -7.47 2.34
N SER A 133 -32.51 -7.87 2.20
CA SER A 133 -31.98 -9.09 2.82
C SER A 133 -32.09 -9.02 4.34
N TYR A 134 -31.64 -7.92 4.95
CA TYR A 134 -31.67 -7.76 6.40
C TYR A 134 -33.10 -7.67 6.95
N MET A 135 -33.99 -6.95 6.26
CA MET A 135 -35.41 -6.87 6.62
C MET A 135 -36.06 -8.25 6.56
N GLN A 136 -35.76 -9.07 5.55
CA GLN A 136 -36.27 -10.43 5.45
C GLN A 136 -35.76 -11.32 6.60
N ALA A 137 -34.50 -11.17 7.02
CA ALA A 137 -33.89 -12.00 8.05
C ALA A 137 -34.25 -11.57 9.49
N ARG A 138 -34.40 -10.27 9.74
CA ARG A 138 -34.51 -9.70 11.11
C ARG A 138 -35.74 -8.81 11.33
N GLY A 139 -36.51 -8.50 10.30
CA GLY A 139 -37.69 -7.63 10.40
C GLY A 139 -37.36 -6.15 10.69
N VAL A 140 -36.10 -5.74 10.50
CA VAL A 140 -35.62 -4.38 10.78
C VAL A 140 -35.03 -3.77 9.51
N ARG A 141 -35.33 -2.50 9.26
CA ARG A 141 -34.68 -1.71 8.20
C ARG A 141 -33.36 -1.15 8.73
N LEU A 142 -32.24 -1.54 8.11
CA LEU A 142 -30.94 -0.95 8.43
C LEU A 142 -30.88 0.55 8.07
N ARG A 143 -30.18 1.33 8.89
CA ARG A 143 -29.89 2.74 8.63
C ARG A 143 -28.76 2.86 7.61
N VAL A 144 -28.91 3.76 6.64
CA VAL A 144 -27.82 4.10 5.71
C VAL A 144 -27.13 5.36 6.21
N ASP A 145 -25.81 5.34 6.31
CA ASP A 145 -24.97 6.52 6.55
C ASP A 145 -23.84 6.53 5.53
N LEU A 146 -23.83 7.51 4.62
CA LEU A 146 -22.83 7.57 3.55
C LEU A 146 -21.52 8.25 4.00
N GLY A 147 -21.53 8.93 5.15
CA GLY A 147 -20.39 9.68 5.69
C GLY A 147 -19.58 8.82 6.65
N GLU A 148 -20.18 8.42 7.78
CA GLU A 148 -19.52 7.68 8.86
C GLU A 148 -20.29 6.39 9.20
N PRO A 149 -20.36 5.42 8.27
CA PRO A 149 -21.07 4.16 8.51
C PRO A 149 -20.40 3.33 9.61
N ASP A 150 -21.20 2.59 10.38
CA ASP A 150 -20.67 1.59 11.30
C ASP A 150 -20.07 0.40 10.54
N VAL A 151 -20.68 0.01 9.41
CA VAL A 151 -20.21 -1.08 8.54
C VAL A 151 -20.13 -0.64 7.08
N GLU A 152 -18.99 -0.87 6.44
CA GLU A 152 -18.81 -0.61 5.02
C GLU A 152 -18.77 -1.90 4.20
N ILE A 153 -19.64 -1.99 3.20
CA ILE A 153 -19.66 -3.09 2.22
C ILE A 153 -19.05 -2.58 0.92
N TYR A 154 -17.97 -3.24 0.52
CA TYR A 154 -17.32 -3.02 -0.77
C TYR A 154 -18.00 -3.84 -1.85
N THR A 155 -18.28 -3.20 -2.98
CA THR A 155 -18.81 -3.82 -4.19
C THR A 155 -17.97 -3.40 -5.38
N GLU A 156 -17.58 -4.34 -6.22
CA GLU A 156 -16.85 -4.03 -7.44
C GLU A 156 -17.40 -4.83 -8.59
N LEU A 157 -17.77 -4.15 -9.67
CA LEU A 157 -18.05 -4.80 -10.94
C LEU A 157 -16.91 -4.54 -11.91
N ASN A 158 -16.14 -5.59 -12.19
CA ASN A 158 -15.02 -5.58 -13.13
C ASN A 158 -15.37 -6.44 -14.35
N GLY A 159 -15.68 -5.80 -15.47
CA GLY A 159 -16.30 -6.48 -16.61
C GLY A 159 -17.62 -7.13 -16.17
N SER A 160 -17.70 -8.46 -16.21
CA SER A 160 -18.86 -9.22 -15.74
C SER A 160 -18.67 -9.89 -14.38
N ARG A 161 -17.55 -9.61 -13.68
CA ARG A 161 -17.25 -10.19 -12.37
C ARG A 161 -17.68 -9.23 -11.28
N LEU A 162 -18.64 -9.65 -10.45
CA LEU A 162 -19.04 -8.93 -9.25
C LEU A 162 -18.31 -9.47 -8.03
N ILE A 163 -17.68 -8.57 -7.28
CA ILE A 163 -17.11 -8.84 -5.97
C ILE A 163 -17.95 -8.11 -4.93
N VAL A 164 -18.30 -8.81 -3.86
CA VAL A 164 -18.92 -8.23 -2.67
C VAL A 164 -18.09 -8.63 -1.46
N ALA A 165 -17.65 -7.65 -0.67
CA ALA A 165 -16.77 -7.87 0.45
C ALA A 165 -17.09 -6.93 1.62
N LEU A 166 -16.79 -7.37 2.83
CA LEU A 166 -16.85 -6.57 4.05
C LEU A 166 -15.53 -5.81 4.21
N SER A 167 -15.59 -4.49 4.40
CA SER A 167 -14.37 -3.71 4.65
C SER A 167 -13.83 -3.95 6.06
N LEU A 168 -12.54 -4.25 6.16
CA LEU A 168 -11.81 -4.34 7.43
C LEU A 168 -10.89 -3.12 7.65
N THR A 169 -10.86 -2.22 6.67
CA THR A 169 -10.12 -0.96 6.69
C THR A 169 -11.04 0.19 6.28
N ARG A 170 -11.25 1.17 7.15
CA ARG A 170 -12.06 2.37 6.91
C ARG A 170 -11.38 3.39 6.01
N VAL A 171 -10.05 3.46 6.12
CA VAL A 171 -9.20 4.34 5.30
C VAL A 171 -8.10 3.49 4.72
N SER A 172 -7.67 3.80 3.50
CA SER A 172 -6.60 3.04 2.90
C SER A 172 -5.31 3.13 3.71
N LEU A 173 -4.67 1.98 3.94
CA LEU A 173 -3.47 1.82 4.74
C LEU A 173 -2.30 2.67 4.21
N HIS A 174 -2.23 3.03 2.92
CA HIS A 174 -1.20 3.95 2.43
C HIS A 174 -1.16 5.30 3.19
N VAL A 175 -2.24 5.69 3.86
CA VAL A 175 -2.28 6.84 4.77
C VAL A 175 -1.80 6.41 6.16
N ARG A 176 -0.54 6.69 6.50
CA ARG A 176 0.05 6.33 7.81
C ARG A 176 -0.16 7.36 8.92
N GLY A 177 -0.75 8.52 8.61
CA GLY A 177 -1.04 9.58 9.59
C GLY A 177 0.12 10.51 9.96
N TYR A 178 1.38 10.18 9.67
CA TYR A 178 2.54 11.02 10.04
C TYR A 178 2.83 12.20 9.11
N LYS A 179 2.19 12.28 7.93
CA LYS A 179 2.49 13.31 6.93
C LYS A 179 1.86 14.65 7.34
N VAL A 180 2.63 15.47 8.05
CA VAL A 180 2.31 16.86 8.37
C VAL A 180 2.56 17.76 7.15
N PHE A 181 3.70 17.54 6.47
CA PHE A 181 4.00 18.17 5.20
C PHE A 181 3.59 17.27 4.02
N ALA A 182 2.65 17.76 3.21
CA ALA A 182 2.18 17.08 2.01
C ALA A 182 2.92 17.60 0.76
N HIS A 183 3.93 16.85 0.31
CA HIS A 183 4.62 17.16 -0.93
C HIS A 183 3.66 16.98 -2.14
N PRO A 184 3.57 17.94 -3.10
CA PRO A 184 2.62 17.86 -4.21
C PRO A 184 2.77 16.64 -5.13
N ALA A 185 3.99 16.10 -5.22
CA ALA A 185 4.30 14.88 -5.95
C ALA A 185 4.82 13.79 -4.99
N GLY A 186 4.35 13.80 -3.74
CA GLY A 186 4.76 12.86 -2.71
C GLY A 186 4.35 11.44 -3.07
N LEU A 187 5.29 10.50 -2.90
CA LEU A 187 5.04 9.08 -3.15
C LEU A 187 4.04 8.53 -2.11
N LYS A 188 3.17 7.59 -2.52
CA LYS A 188 2.38 6.82 -1.56
C LYS A 188 3.31 5.96 -0.70
N ASN A 189 2.98 5.81 0.58
CA ASN A 189 3.76 5.03 1.53
C ASN A 189 3.87 3.55 1.09
N THR A 190 2.78 2.99 0.56
CA THR A 190 2.74 1.63 0.02
C THR A 190 3.69 1.41 -1.17
N ILE A 191 3.77 2.39 -2.08
CA ILE A 191 4.71 2.34 -3.21
C ILE A 191 6.15 2.45 -2.72
N ALA A 192 6.43 3.32 -1.75
CA ALA A 192 7.76 3.43 -1.14
C ALA A 192 8.22 2.09 -0.54
N CYS A 193 7.36 1.43 0.24
CA CYS A 193 7.64 0.12 0.82
C CYS A 193 7.81 -0.98 -0.24
N ALA A 194 7.01 -0.95 -1.30
CA ALA A 194 7.19 -1.89 -2.41
C ALA A 194 8.53 -1.69 -3.12
N MET A 195 8.98 -0.45 -3.32
CA MET A 195 10.31 -0.15 -3.88
C MET A 195 11.45 -0.60 -2.97
N LEU A 196 11.32 -0.45 -1.64
CA LEU A 196 12.29 -0.99 -0.67
C LEU A 196 12.40 -2.52 -0.78
N ARG A 197 11.27 -3.22 -0.91
CA ARG A 197 11.26 -4.68 -1.11
C ARG A 197 11.86 -5.08 -2.45
N ILE A 198 11.58 -4.35 -3.54
CA ILE A 198 12.21 -4.58 -4.85
C ILE A 198 13.73 -4.35 -4.79
N ALA A 199 14.18 -3.39 -3.98
CA ALA A 199 15.60 -3.14 -3.74
C ALA A 199 16.26 -4.27 -2.94
N GLU A 200 15.48 -5.19 -2.37
CA GLU A 200 15.92 -6.21 -1.41
C GLU A 200 16.62 -5.60 -0.17
N TRP A 201 16.31 -4.34 0.14
CA TRP A 201 16.83 -3.64 1.31
C TRP A 201 16.28 -4.27 2.60
N ARG A 202 17.14 -4.38 3.62
CA ARG A 202 16.82 -4.97 4.92
C ARG A 202 17.02 -3.97 6.07
N PRO A 203 16.22 -4.09 7.14
CA PRO A 203 16.52 -3.43 8.42
C PRO A 203 17.98 -3.58 8.83
N GLY A 204 18.63 -2.47 9.17
CA GLY A 204 20.06 -2.41 9.52
C GLY A 204 20.99 -2.06 8.35
N GLU A 205 20.50 -2.07 7.11
CA GLU A 205 21.29 -1.60 5.96
C GLU A 205 21.11 -0.09 5.74
N GLY A 206 22.20 0.57 5.33
CA GLY A 206 22.17 1.98 4.96
C GLY A 206 21.30 2.21 3.72
N LEU A 207 20.43 3.22 3.77
CA LEU A 207 19.55 3.59 2.66
C LEU A 207 19.81 5.03 2.23
N TYR A 208 19.86 5.26 0.91
CA TYR A 208 19.97 6.60 0.34
C TYR A 208 18.82 6.96 -0.61
N ASP A 209 18.19 8.11 -0.39
CA ASP A 209 17.27 8.75 -1.33
C ASP A 209 17.87 10.09 -1.81
N PRO A 210 18.47 10.16 -3.02
CA PRO A 210 19.07 11.39 -3.54
C PRO A 210 18.09 12.50 -3.95
N MET A 211 16.78 12.25 -3.92
CA MET A 211 15.74 13.21 -4.32
C MET A 211 14.52 13.04 -3.42
N CYS A 212 14.74 13.18 -2.11
CA CYS A 212 13.83 12.64 -1.10
C CYS A 212 12.50 13.39 -0.96
N GLY A 213 12.40 14.62 -1.47
CA GLY A 213 11.21 15.46 -1.31
C GLY A 213 10.78 15.54 0.15
N GLY A 214 9.54 15.13 0.43
CA GLY A 214 9.00 15.07 1.80
C GLY A 214 9.42 13.84 2.64
N GLY A 215 10.44 13.09 2.20
CA GLY A 215 11.12 12.04 2.97
C GLY A 215 10.42 10.68 3.04
N THR A 216 9.38 10.42 2.22
CA THR A 216 8.53 9.21 2.39
C THR A 216 9.32 7.90 2.35
N ILE A 217 10.24 7.72 1.41
CA ILE A 217 11.03 6.47 1.30
C ILE A 217 11.92 6.27 2.53
N VAL A 218 12.63 7.32 2.93
CA VAL A 218 13.52 7.33 4.10
C VAL A 218 12.75 7.06 5.40
N ILE A 219 11.57 7.67 5.56
CA ILE A 219 10.72 7.48 6.75
C ILE A 219 10.14 6.06 6.81
N GLU A 220 9.65 5.50 5.70
CA GLU A 220 9.15 4.12 5.70
C GLU A 220 10.25 3.10 6.01
N ALA A 221 11.48 3.33 5.52
CA ALA A 221 12.63 2.50 5.86
C ALA A 221 12.95 2.58 7.34
N ALA A 222 12.98 3.78 7.92
CA ALA A 222 13.22 3.97 9.34
C ALA A 222 12.14 3.32 10.22
N LEU A 223 10.87 3.46 9.85
CA LEU A 223 9.75 2.78 10.52
C LEU A 223 9.92 1.25 10.47
N GLN A 224 10.35 0.71 9.33
CA GLN A 224 10.61 -0.72 9.17
C GLN A 224 11.82 -1.18 9.99
N ALA A 225 12.90 -0.39 10.02
CA ALA A 225 14.11 -0.68 10.79
C ALA A 225 13.85 -0.69 12.30
N LYS A 226 13.05 0.24 12.81
CA LYS A 226 12.64 0.29 14.22
C LYS A 226 11.59 -0.75 14.61
N GLY A 227 11.10 -1.56 13.66
CA GLY A 227 10.07 -2.56 13.90
C GLY A 227 8.68 -1.96 14.15
N VAL A 228 8.42 -0.73 13.69
CA VAL A 228 7.11 -0.07 13.86
C VAL A 228 6.09 -0.71 12.94
N GLU A 229 5.13 -1.42 13.51
CA GLU A 229 4.10 -2.14 12.76
C GLU A 229 3.04 -1.18 12.17
N VAL A 230 2.65 -1.43 10.91
CA VAL A 230 1.62 -0.68 10.19
C VAL A 230 0.31 -0.50 10.97
N PRO A 231 -0.28 -1.53 11.61
CA PRO A 231 -1.54 -1.35 12.35
C PRO A 231 -1.43 -0.36 13.51
N CYS A 232 -0.22 -0.05 13.99
CA CYS A 232 0.00 0.83 15.13
C CYS A 232 0.04 2.29 14.71
N ILE A 233 0.71 2.59 13.59
CA ILE A 233 0.74 3.95 13.01
C ILE A 233 -0.54 4.28 12.23
N ALA A 234 -1.17 3.28 11.61
CA ALA A 234 -2.42 3.42 10.86
C ALA A 234 -3.64 2.94 11.68
N ARG A 235 -3.60 3.05 13.02
CA ARG A 235 -4.64 2.50 13.90
C ARG A 235 -6.04 2.97 13.56
N ARG A 236 -6.21 4.25 13.19
CA ARG A 236 -7.53 4.83 12.82
C ARG A 236 -8.07 4.30 11.49
N ASN A 237 -7.23 3.66 10.68
CA ASN A 237 -7.61 3.16 9.36
C ASN A 237 -8.24 1.77 9.46
N ILE A 238 -8.02 1.05 10.56
CA ILE A 238 -8.56 -0.30 10.78
C ILE A 238 -9.98 -0.20 11.31
N ASP A 239 -10.89 -1.05 10.82
CA ASP A 239 -12.25 -1.12 11.34
C ASP A 239 -12.34 -2.03 12.58
N TRP A 240 -11.95 -1.48 13.73
CA TRP A 240 -11.96 -2.21 15.00
C TRP A 240 -13.35 -2.71 15.41
N GLY A 241 -14.42 -2.00 15.04
CA GLY A 241 -15.79 -2.41 15.35
C GLY A 241 -16.19 -3.66 14.56
N VAL A 242 -15.88 -3.68 13.26
CA VAL A 242 -16.09 -4.87 12.42
C VAL A 242 -15.19 -6.03 12.86
N LEU A 243 -13.90 -5.77 13.11
CA LEU A 243 -12.98 -6.80 13.58
C LEU A 243 -13.43 -7.41 14.91
N ALA A 244 -13.76 -6.60 15.92
CA ALA A 244 -14.20 -7.11 17.23
C ALA A 244 -15.45 -7.99 17.12
N ARG A 245 -16.35 -7.67 16.18
CA ARG A 245 -17.58 -8.42 15.95
C ARG A 245 -17.33 -9.73 15.21
N VAL A 246 -16.62 -9.66 14.10
CA VAL A 246 -16.53 -10.77 13.13
C VAL A 246 -15.29 -11.63 13.38
N PHE A 247 -14.22 -11.03 13.91
CA PHE A 247 -12.89 -11.62 14.08
C PHE A 247 -12.24 -11.19 15.42
N PRO A 248 -12.88 -11.46 16.58
CA PRO A 248 -12.44 -10.96 17.89
C PRO A 248 -10.99 -11.36 18.23
N GLU A 249 -10.54 -12.55 17.82
CA GLU A 249 -9.17 -13.03 18.02
C GLU A 249 -8.13 -12.13 17.33
N ALA A 250 -8.46 -11.57 16.17
CA ALA A 250 -7.55 -10.68 15.45
C ALA A 250 -7.34 -9.35 16.19
N VAL A 251 -8.34 -8.89 16.95
CA VAL A 251 -8.21 -7.67 17.76
C VAL A 251 -7.18 -7.87 18.86
N GLU A 252 -7.25 -8.98 19.60
CA GLU A 252 -6.30 -9.28 20.66
C GLU A 252 -4.86 -9.35 20.13
N ASP A 253 -4.66 -10.02 18.98
CA ASP A 253 -3.35 -10.15 18.37
C ASP A 253 -2.81 -8.82 17.81
N LEU A 254 -3.68 -7.95 17.29
CA LEU A 254 -3.31 -6.60 16.87
C LEU A 254 -2.89 -5.72 18.06
N GLU A 255 -3.59 -5.81 19.19
CA GLU A 255 -3.21 -5.09 20.40
C GLU A 255 -1.85 -5.58 20.92
N LYS A 256 -1.62 -6.90 20.92
CA LYS A 256 -0.30 -7.49 21.26
C LYS A 256 0.80 -7.03 20.33
N LEU A 257 0.52 -6.86 19.03
CA LEU A 257 1.49 -6.32 18.07
C LEU A 257 1.87 -4.89 18.42
N CYS A 258 0.89 -4.04 18.76
CA CYS A 258 1.12 -2.63 19.06
C CYS A 258 1.64 -2.35 20.47
N SER A 259 1.57 -3.32 21.39
CA SER A 259 2.24 -3.23 22.69
C SER A 259 3.72 -3.60 22.62
N ARG A 260 4.22 -4.12 21.48
CA ARG A 260 5.65 -4.38 21.31
C ARG A 260 6.40 -3.05 21.26
N GLY A 261 7.48 -2.95 22.03
CA GLY A 261 8.38 -1.82 21.93
C GLY A 261 9.01 -1.73 20.54
N VAL A 262 9.55 -0.55 20.22
CA VAL A 262 10.30 -0.29 18.99
C VAL A 262 11.79 -0.33 19.31
N ALA A 263 12.61 -0.72 18.34
CA ALA A 263 14.06 -0.65 18.48
C ALA A 263 14.56 0.81 18.47
N GLU A 264 15.72 1.04 19.07
CA GLU A 264 16.43 2.32 18.91
C GLU A 264 16.88 2.50 17.46
N GLY A 265 16.91 3.75 17.00
CA GLY A 265 17.28 4.09 15.64
C GLY A 265 18.77 4.39 15.48
N GLU A 266 19.39 3.82 14.46
CA GLU A 266 20.67 4.31 13.94
C GLU A 266 20.42 5.29 12.79
N ARG A 267 21.19 6.38 12.70
CA ARG A 267 21.03 7.43 11.66
C ARG A 267 21.59 6.99 10.30
N ILE A 268 21.09 5.88 9.78
CA ILE A 268 21.59 5.21 8.57
C ILE A 268 20.62 5.31 7.38
N HIS A 269 19.59 6.15 7.49
CA HIS A 269 18.64 6.40 6.41
C HIS A 269 18.72 7.86 5.98
N VAL A 270 19.34 8.10 4.82
CA VAL A 270 19.74 9.43 4.36
C VAL A 270 18.87 9.88 3.20
N GLY A 271 18.30 11.08 3.31
CA GLY A 271 17.57 11.75 2.24
C GLY A 271 18.20 13.08 1.88
N VAL A 272 18.39 13.34 0.60
CA VAL A 272 18.88 14.62 0.09
C VAL A 272 17.87 15.21 -0.88
N ASP A 273 17.63 16.51 -0.78
CA ASP A 273 16.90 17.25 -1.79
C ASP A 273 17.51 18.63 -1.99
N ILE A 274 17.42 19.16 -3.20
CA ILE A 274 17.93 20.51 -3.52
C ILE A 274 17.03 21.61 -2.93
N ASN A 275 15.76 21.29 -2.67
CA ASN A 275 14.80 22.25 -2.16
C ASN A 275 14.76 22.26 -0.63
N PRO A 276 15.17 23.36 0.04
CA PRO A 276 15.17 23.43 1.51
C PRO A 276 13.79 23.23 2.13
N VAL A 277 12.72 23.71 1.49
CA VAL A 277 11.34 23.57 2.00
C VAL A 277 10.92 22.09 2.07
N PHE A 278 11.38 21.28 1.11
CA PHE A 278 11.05 19.86 1.08
C PHE A 278 11.81 19.10 2.16
N VAL A 279 13.10 19.43 2.36
CA VAL A 279 13.92 18.89 3.44
C VAL A 279 13.35 19.24 4.81
N GLU A 280 12.94 20.50 5.03
CA GLU A 280 12.24 20.90 6.25
C GLU A 280 10.96 20.07 6.47
N GLY A 281 10.16 19.90 5.40
CA GLY A 281 8.98 19.04 5.42
C GLY A 281 9.29 17.58 5.75
N ALA A 282 10.39 17.04 5.24
CA ALA A 282 10.85 15.68 5.54
C ALA A 282 11.23 15.52 7.02
N VAL A 283 11.94 16.50 7.60
CA VAL A 283 12.28 16.52 9.02
C VAL A 283 11.03 16.57 9.90
N VAL A 284 10.04 17.40 9.55
CA VAL A 284 8.77 17.48 10.29
C VAL A 284 8.00 16.17 10.21
N ASN A 285 7.93 15.55 9.02
CA ASN A 285 7.29 14.25 8.84
C ASN A 285 7.98 13.15 9.65
N ALA A 286 9.31 13.12 9.67
CA ALA A 286 10.08 12.12 10.43
C ALA A 286 9.88 12.27 11.95
N LYS A 287 9.82 13.50 12.46
CA LYS A 287 9.47 13.78 13.86
C LYS A 287 8.05 13.30 14.17
N SER A 288 7.09 13.61 13.30
CA SER A 288 5.71 13.13 13.48
C SER A 288 5.58 11.61 13.42
N ALA A 289 6.48 10.93 12.71
CA ALA A 289 6.56 9.48 12.64
C ALA A 289 7.35 8.85 13.81
N GLY A 290 8.05 9.64 14.62
CA GLY A 290 8.89 9.15 15.72
C GLY A 290 10.19 8.47 15.27
N VAL A 291 10.72 8.89 14.11
CA VAL A 291 11.91 8.29 13.48
C VAL A 291 12.98 9.33 13.09
N ASP A 292 12.91 10.55 13.62
CA ASP A 292 13.93 11.58 13.36
C ASP A 292 15.31 11.23 13.96
N ASP A 293 15.34 10.36 14.96
CA ASP A 293 16.54 9.75 15.51
C ASP A 293 17.21 8.75 14.56
N ALA A 294 16.48 8.17 13.61
CA ALA A 294 16.96 7.18 12.64
C ALA A 294 17.20 7.76 11.23
N THR A 295 16.88 9.03 11.01
CA THR A 295 16.90 9.65 9.68
C THR A 295 17.85 10.84 9.64
N LEU A 296 18.47 11.05 8.48
CA LEU A 296 19.30 12.21 8.18
C LEU A 296 18.81 12.86 6.89
N PHE A 297 18.28 14.08 7.00
CA PHE A 297 17.88 14.87 5.85
C PHE A 297 18.83 16.05 5.64
N SER A 298 19.26 16.25 4.40
CA SER A 298 20.20 17.32 4.05
C SER A 298 19.78 18.08 2.80
N VAL A 299 19.94 19.41 2.85
CA VAL A 299 19.73 20.27 1.68
C VAL A 299 20.99 20.24 0.82
N GLY A 300 20.88 19.84 -0.44
CA GLY A 300 22.04 19.84 -1.33
C GLY A 300 21.78 19.29 -2.71
N ASN A 301 22.77 19.48 -3.58
CA ASN A 301 22.81 18.80 -4.87
C ASN A 301 23.28 17.36 -4.64
N SER A 302 22.40 16.38 -4.88
CA SER A 302 22.68 14.97 -4.63
C SER A 302 23.81 14.40 -5.48
N ILE A 303 24.07 14.93 -6.67
CA ILE A 303 25.21 14.50 -7.51
C ILE A 303 26.53 14.79 -6.78
N ALA A 304 26.65 15.95 -6.14
CA ALA A 304 27.84 16.33 -5.36
C ALA A 304 27.86 15.71 -3.96
N PHE A 305 26.70 15.35 -3.42
CA PHE A 305 26.58 14.72 -2.11
C PHE A 305 26.90 13.21 -2.14
N THR A 306 26.55 12.52 -3.23
CA THR A 306 26.65 11.06 -3.34
C THR A 306 28.05 10.51 -3.01
N PRO A 307 29.17 11.06 -3.54
CA PRO A 307 30.50 10.57 -3.19
C PRO A 307 30.84 10.79 -1.71
N LYS A 308 30.44 11.93 -1.15
CA LYS A 308 30.68 12.27 0.27
C LYS A 308 29.96 11.31 1.21
N LEU A 309 28.76 10.87 0.86
CA LEU A 309 28.01 9.90 1.66
C LEU A 309 28.81 8.61 1.85
N LYS A 310 29.51 8.14 0.82
CA LYS A 310 30.35 6.94 0.91
C LYS A 310 31.58 7.15 1.77
N GLU A 311 32.19 8.33 1.70
CA GLU A 311 33.32 8.69 2.58
C GLU A 311 32.91 8.65 4.07
N LEU A 312 31.63 8.91 4.37
CA LEU A 312 31.10 8.89 5.73
C LEU A 312 30.71 7.48 6.22
N GLU A 313 30.77 6.43 5.40
CA GLU A 313 30.41 5.05 5.81
C GLU A 313 31.19 4.59 7.05
N GLY A 314 32.47 4.95 7.15
CA GLY A 314 33.31 4.64 8.31
C GLY A 314 32.85 5.34 9.59
N GLU A 315 32.30 6.55 9.49
CA GLU A 315 31.74 7.29 10.63
C GLU A 315 30.38 6.73 11.05
N PHE A 316 29.55 6.32 10.10
CA PHE A 316 28.24 5.72 10.36
C PHE A 316 28.33 4.24 10.78
N GLY A 317 29.47 3.58 10.57
CA GLY A 317 29.62 2.14 10.82
C GLY A 317 28.73 1.26 9.93
N VAL A 318 28.23 1.80 8.81
CA VAL A 318 27.28 1.13 7.91
C VAL A 318 27.73 1.31 6.46
N SER A 319 27.40 0.34 5.61
CA SER A 319 27.52 0.50 4.17
C SER A 319 26.21 1.01 3.55
N PHE A 320 26.31 2.08 2.76
CA PHE A 320 25.29 2.56 1.85
C PHE A 320 25.43 1.86 0.50
N ALA A 321 24.86 0.65 0.42
CA ALA A 321 24.85 -0.16 -0.80
C ALA A 321 23.59 0.07 -1.65
N VAL A 322 22.52 0.60 -1.05
CA VAL A 322 21.19 0.69 -1.68
C VAL A 322 20.74 2.14 -1.79
N ALA A 323 20.32 2.54 -3.00
CA ALA A 323 19.60 3.79 -3.21
C ALA A 323 18.19 3.55 -3.76
N VAL A 324 17.20 4.23 -3.19
CA VAL A 324 15.79 4.13 -3.59
C VAL A 324 15.20 5.54 -3.68
N PHE A 325 14.68 5.94 -4.84
CA PHE A 325 14.21 7.33 -5.02
C PHE A 325 13.12 7.52 -6.08
N ASN A 326 12.42 8.65 -6.01
CA ASN A 326 11.40 9.09 -6.98
C ASN A 326 11.86 10.39 -7.66
N PRO A 327 12.62 10.31 -8.77
CA PRO A 327 13.15 11.49 -9.44
C PRO A 327 12.04 12.33 -10.12
N PRO A 328 12.29 13.59 -10.51
CA PRO A 328 11.33 14.39 -11.26
C PRO A 328 11.02 13.78 -12.64
N TYR A 329 9.82 14.00 -13.18
CA TYR A 329 9.38 13.43 -14.46
C TYR A 329 9.47 14.38 -15.67
N GLY A 330 9.99 15.60 -15.47
CA GLY A 330 10.27 16.54 -16.56
C GLY A 330 9.18 17.57 -16.89
N TYR A 331 8.00 17.52 -16.26
CA TYR A 331 6.87 18.43 -16.57
C TYR A 331 7.19 19.94 -16.44
N ARG A 332 8.18 20.31 -15.61
CA ARG A 332 8.59 21.70 -15.37
C ARG A 332 10.06 21.96 -15.73
N MET A 333 10.68 21.08 -16.51
CA MET A 333 12.11 21.14 -16.82
C MET A 333 12.37 21.61 -18.25
N LYS A 334 13.50 22.31 -18.46
CA LYS A 334 13.96 22.66 -19.81
C LYS A 334 14.28 21.39 -20.62
N PRO A 335 14.10 21.41 -21.96
CA PRO A 335 14.50 20.29 -22.82
C PRO A 335 15.93 19.81 -22.55
N GLY A 336 16.12 18.50 -22.49
CA GLY A 336 17.42 17.86 -22.23
C GLY A 336 17.92 17.92 -20.77
N ALA A 337 17.35 18.78 -19.91
CA ALA A 337 17.79 18.86 -18.51
C ALA A 337 17.48 17.58 -17.72
N LEU A 338 16.35 16.92 -18.01
CA LEU A 338 15.98 15.67 -17.35
C LEU A 338 16.94 14.53 -17.68
N GLY A 339 17.31 14.37 -18.96
CA GLY A 339 18.26 13.34 -19.39
C GLY A 339 19.63 13.54 -18.77
N ARG A 340 20.13 14.79 -18.71
CA ARG A 340 21.38 15.10 -18.00
C ARG A 340 21.30 14.76 -16.52
N LEU A 341 20.24 15.16 -15.83
CA LEU A 341 20.04 14.85 -14.41
C LEU A 341 20.08 13.33 -14.17
N TYR A 342 19.34 12.55 -14.96
CA TYR A 342 19.29 11.09 -14.80
C TYR A 342 20.65 10.45 -15.07
N LYS A 343 21.36 10.91 -16.12
CA LYS A 343 22.71 10.43 -16.43
C LYS A 343 23.68 10.73 -15.29
N GLU A 344 23.70 11.97 -14.80
CA GLU A 344 24.62 12.42 -13.76
C GLU A 344 24.37 11.70 -12.44
N ILE A 345 23.12 11.58 -11.98
CA ILE A 345 22.83 10.90 -10.71
C ILE A 345 23.11 9.39 -10.78
N LEU A 346 22.73 8.72 -11.88
CA LEU A 346 23.01 7.29 -12.02
C LEU A 346 24.51 7.01 -12.15
N SER A 347 25.27 7.88 -12.84
CA SER A 347 26.73 7.79 -12.88
C SER A 347 27.36 8.02 -11.51
N ALA A 348 26.86 8.99 -10.74
CA ALA A 348 27.35 9.27 -9.40
C ALA A 348 27.12 8.07 -8.47
N LEU A 349 25.93 7.46 -8.49
CA LEU A 349 25.62 6.26 -7.71
C LEU A 349 26.51 5.07 -8.11
N MET A 350 26.67 4.83 -9.41
CA MET A 350 27.52 3.77 -9.96
C MET A 350 28.99 3.91 -9.50
N ASN A 351 29.57 5.10 -9.71
CA ASN A 351 30.98 5.37 -9.40
C ASN A 351 31.24 5.43 -7.90
N SER A 352 30.19 5.59 -7.10
CA SER A 352 30.27 5.61 -5.64
C SER A 352 30.00 4.24 -5.04
N GLY A 353 30.00 3.14 -5.81
CA GLY A 353 29.93 1.78 -5.25
C GLY A 353 28.62 1.44 -4.54
N PHE A 354 27.51 2.05 -4.97
CA PHE A 354 26.19 1.46 -4.72
C PHE A 354 26.11 0.13 -5.48
N SER A 355 25.42 -0.88 -4.94
CA SER A 355 25.23 -2.18 -5.60
C SER A 355 23.82 -2.35 -6.15
N THR A 356 22.83 -1.70 -5.53
CA THR A 356 21.43 -1.73 -5.98
C THR A 356 20.83 -0.34 -6.02
N VAL A 357 20.23 0.02 -7.15
CA VAL A 357 19.51 1.28 -7.34
C VAL A 357 18.09 0.98 -7.80
N VAL A 358 17.11 1.51 -7.07
CA VAL A 358 15.68 1.42 -7.45
C VAL A 358 15.10 2.81 -7.61
N PHE A 359 14.48 3.07 -8.76
CA PHE A 359 13.76 4.35 -8.95
C PHE A 359 12.49 4.18 -9.77
N ILE A 360 11.49 5.00 -9.47
CA ILE A 360 10.20 5.01 -10.17
C ILE A 360 10.09 6.26 -11.06
N THR A 361 9.69 6.09 -12.32
CA THR A 361 9.47 7.24 -13.21
C THR A 361 8.45 7.02 -14.31
N SER A 362 7.76 8.09 -14.69
CA SER A 362 6.94 8.14 -15.91
C SER A 362 7.73 8.63 -17.14
N ALA A 363 8.98 9.09 -16.96
CA ALA A 363 9.84 9.56 -18.05
C ALA A 363 10.54 8.40 -18.79
N ILE A 364 9.76 7.37 -19.18
CA ILE A 364 10.25 6.07 -19.65
C ILE A 364 11.26 6.20 -20.80
N ARG A 365 10.97 7.02 -21.81
CA ARG A 365 11.87 7.20 -22.97
C ARG A 365 13.23 7.80 -22.58
N VAL A 366 13.23 8.74 -21.63
CA VAL A 366 14.46 9.38 -21.14
C VAL A 366 15.26 8.37 -20.32
N SER A 367 14.61 7.61 -19.45
CA SER A 367 15.25 6.55 -18.68
C SER A 367 15.90 5.49 -19.55
N GLU A 368 15.19 4.92 -20.52
CA GLU A 368 15.76 3.88 -21.40
C GLU A 368 16.97 4.41 -22.20
N ALA A 369 16.90 5.65 -22.70
CA ALA A 369 18.02 6.25 -23.42
C ALA A 369 19.26 6.42 -22.52
N VAL A 370 19.08 6.89 -21.29
CA VAL A 370 20.18 7.05 -20.32
C VAL A 370 20.75 5.70 -19.89
N LEU A 371 19.90 4.70 -19.63
CA LEU A 371 20.34 3.36 -19.25
C LEU A 371 21.14 2.69 -20.37
N GLN A 372 20.73 2.88 -21.63
CA GLN A 372 21.47 2.41 -22.80
C GLN A 372 22.82 3.12 -22.94
N GLU A 373 22.86 4.44 -22.75
CA GLU A 373 24.09 5.24 -22.84
C GLU A 373 25.11 4.84 -21.76
N LEU A 374 24.65 4.58 -20.53
CA LEU A 374 25.47 4.13 -19.42
C LEU A 374 25.79 2.62 -19.46
N ARG A 375 25.26 1.89 -20.46
CA ARG A 375 25.52 0.47 -20.72
C ARG A 375 25.15 -0.47 -19.55
N PHE A 376 24.05 -0.18 -18.85
CA PHE A 376 23.54 -1.08 -17.82
C PHE A 376 23.10 -2.43 -18.42
N THR A 377 23.62 -3.53 -17.86
CA THR A 377 23.31 -4.90 -18.32
C THR A 377 22.26 -5.59 -17.47
N GLU A 378 22.24 -5.34 -16.15
CA GLU A 378 21.27 -5.93 -15.22
C GLU A 378 20.20 -4.90 -14.82
N VAL A 379 19.10 -4.89 -15.59
CA VAL A 379 17.99 -3.95 -15.41
C VAL A 379 16.66 -4.70 -15.36
N ASP A 380 16.10 -4.81 -14.16
CA ASP A 380 14.71 -5.25 -13.99
C ASP A 380 13.76 -4.06 -14.19
N ARG A 381 12.63 -4.32 -14.84
CA ARG A 381 11.60 -3.32 -15.14
C ARG A 381 10.25 -3.82 -14.67
N LEU A 382 9.63 -3.09 -13.75
CA LEU A 382 8.27 -3.36 -13.30
C LEU A 382 7.34 -2.25 -13.77
N LYS A 383 6.38 -2.59 -14.64
CA LYS A 383 5.34 -1.66 -15.07
C LYS A 383 4.35 -1.45 -13.93
N VAL A 384 4.13 -0.20 -13.57
CA VAL A 384 3.25 0.21 -12.48
C VAL A 384 2.42 1.42 -12.88
N VAL A 385 1.46 1.79 -12.03
CA VAL A 385 0.75 3.07 -12.14
C VAL A 385 1.05 3.92 -10.92
N HIS A 386 1.61 5.11 -11.13
CA HIS A 386 1.88 6.08 -10.08
C HIS A 386 0.92 7.27 -10.23
N GLY A 387 -0.04 7.39 -9.31
CA GLY A 387 -1.16 8.31 -9.47
C GLY A 387 -2.03 7.86 -10.66
N ALA A 388 -2.10 8.69 -11.69
CA ALA A 388 -2.77 8.35 -12.96
C ALA A 388 -1.76 8.06 -14.10
N LEU A 389 -0.46 8.04 -13.81
CA LEU A 389 0.59 7.97 -14.82
C LEU A 389 1.13 6.54 -14.96
N PRO A 390 1.11 5.96 -16.17
CA PRO A 390 1.90 4.78 -16.48
C PRO A 390 3.38 5.05 -16.18
N SER A 391 3.98 4.21 -15.35
CA SER A 391 5.34 4.40 -14.83
C SER A 391 6.08 3.06 -14.83
N ILE A 392 7.40 3.12 -14.69
CA ILE A 392 8.24 1.94 -14.50
C ILE A 392 9.02 2.13 -13.21
N VAL A 393 9.05 1.09 -12.37
CA VAL A 393 10.08 0.91 -11.34
C VAL A 393 11.23 0.17 -12.00
N TYR A 394 12.37 0.84 -12.07
CA TYR A 394 13.64 0.25 -12.49
C TYR A 394 14.37 -0.25 -11.27
N ARG A 395 14.93 -1.45 -11.34
CA ARG A 395 15.96 -1.93 -10.42
C ARG A 395 17.22 -2.22 -11.22
N LEU A 396 18.30 -1.53 -10.86
CA LEU A 396 19.62 -1.66 -11.43
C LEU A 396 20.50 -2.40 -10.44
N LYS A 397 21.26 -3.37 -10.93
CA LYS A 397 22.38 -3.98 -10.20
C LYS A 397 23.69 -3.59 -10.87
N PHE A 398 24.68 -3.25 -10.06
CA PHE A 398 26.00 -2.83 -10.48
C PHE A 398 27.02 -3.97 -10.39
#